data_AF-A0A5C8C0P0-F1
#
_entry.id   AF-A0A5C8C0P0-F1
#
_cell.length_a   1.000
_cell.length_b   1.000
_cell.length_c   1.000
_cell.angle_alpha   90.00
_cell.angle_beta   90.00
_cell.angle_gamma   90.00
#
_symmetry.space_group_name_H-M   'P 1'
#
loop_
_entity.id
_entity.type
_entity.pdbx_description
1 polymer ?
#
loop_
_entity_poly.entity_id
_entity_poly.type
_entity_poly.pdbx_seq_one_letter_code
_entity_poly.pdbx_strand_id
1 'polypeptide(L)'
;MRITRALVTLASSLFLFGALAAPAQAAPVGTPWVVASTPTSLTLDWASKKGVSKYRIYYSTSFGGVTSKKAKSKVVKGSAGTVSGLKANTMYCFQVAKKSGSSRSPRYCHSTMAQANKSTAAPIGVSTFNICSVASGCAAWTASRENLVVQRIAESASSIVTIQEGSGRIGVLEARLEALGFALASASTTEAVFYRTSTFEPETQIVSEEECTWETETFDGDSNDWPTENGFHLDVNTDTGWWWNPSTYKWERDVEVCTDVPVEQPLAGDFHLGGNATAAWATLRYKPTGKTYTFVSAHLSSGKSAANDRSRAAETRNLVTSALALGTGKRVVFAGDFNSNRSRATDAPRIEFAKYGITDTYQRSSSYKNARFNSYNGWDKKPRIGTLYGDHVDGIFAPANFGASHWQSMAKFSGSNYATPHPSDHNLVRVNVWLD
;
A
#
# COMPACT_ATOMS: atom_id res chain seq x y z
N MET A 1 -26.88 -33.60 -93.63
CA MET A 1 -27.42 -33.55 -92.25
C MET A 1 -26.48 -32.70 -91.40
N ARG A 2 -26.78 -31.41 -91.19
CA ARG A 2 -25.96 -30.48 -90.39
C ARG A 2 -26.88 -29.84 -89.36
N ILE A 3 -26.51 -29.99 -88.09
CA ILE A 3 -27.24 -29.54 -86.91
C ILE A 3 -26.90 -28.06 -86.67
N THR A 4 -27.91 -27.20 -86.70
CA THR A 4 -27.82 -25.77 -86.33
C THR A 4 -28.06 -25.64 -84.82
N ARG A 5 -27.07 -25.15 -84.07
CA ARG A 5 -27.21 -24.78 -82.65
C ARG A 5 -27.64 -23.31 -82.55
N ALA A 6 -28.77 -23.07 -81.90
CA ALA A 6 -29.20 -21.73 -81.48
C ALA A 6 -28.53 -21.35 -80.15
N LEU A 7 -27.90 -20.17 -80.10
CA LEU A 7 -27.45 -19.53 -78.87
C LEU A 7 -28.63 -18.80 -78.22
N VAL A 8 -28.88 -19.07 -76.94
CA VAL A 8 -29.74 -18.27 -76.06
C VAL A 8 -28.85 -17.47 -75.13
N THR A 9 -28.98 -16.14 -75.18
CA THR A 9 -28.22 -15.20 -74.35
C THR A 9 -29.03 -14.90 -73.08
N LEU A 10 -28.53 -15.27 -71.90
CA LEU A 10 -29.09 -14.87 -70.61
C LEU A 10 -28.47 -13.52 -70.18
N ALA A 11 -29.29 -12.49 -70.07
CA ALA A 11 -28.92 -11.21 -69.45
C ALA A 11 -29.04 -11.34 -67.91
N SER A 12 -27.93 -11.18 -67.19
CA SER A 12 -27.93 -11.11 -65.72
C SER A 12 -27.89 -9.66 -65.26
N SER A 13 -28.96 -9.22 -64.59
CA SER A 13 -29.10 -7.88 -64.01
C SER A 13 -28.35 -7.79 -62.68
N LEU A 14 -27.30 -6.98 -62.62
CA LEU A 14 -26.52 -6.71 -61.41
C LEU A 14 -27.19 -5.59 -60.61
N PHE A 15 -27.87 -5.93 -59.50
CA PHE A 15 -28.36 -4.93 -58.54
C PHE A 15 -27.19 -4.40 -57.68
N LEU A 16 -26.77 -3.16 -57.95
CA LEU A 16 -25.84 -2.41 -57.10
C LEU A 16 -26.59 -1.89 -55.86
N PHE A 17 -26.54 -2.62 -54.74
CA PHE A 17 -26.87 -2.05 -53.44
C PHE A 17 -25.69 -1.20 -52.95
N GLY A 18 -25.77 0.11 -53.14
CA GLY A 18 -24.87 1.08 -52.52
C GLY A 18 -25.07 1.10 -51.01
N ALA A 19 -24.24 0.35 -50.28
CA ALA A 19 -24.16 0.46 -48.83
C ALA A 19 -23.57 1.84 -48.48
N LEU A 20 -24.43 2.80 -48.12
CA LEU A 20 -23.99 4.05 -47.50
C LEU A 20 -23.32 3.68 -46.16
N ALA A 21 -21.99 3.74 -46.14
CA ALA A 21 -21.24 3.60 -44.90
C ALA A 21 -21.70 4.69 -43.92
N ALA A 22 -22.35 4.28 -42.82
CA ALA A 22 -22.69 5.19 -41.75
C ALA A 22 -21.42 5.94 -41.32
N PRO A 23 -21.46 7.28 -41.11
CA PRO A 23 -20.28 8.04 -40.77
C PRO A 23 -19.67 7.45 -39.49
N ALA A 24 -18.40 7.03 -39.58
CA ALA A 24 -17.66 6.46 -38.46
C ALA A 24 -17.74 7.43 -37.27
N GLN A 25 -18.49 7.05 -36.24
CA GLN A 25 -18.68 7.89 -35.07
C GLN A 25 -17.32 8.14 -34.42
N ALA A 26 -16.88 9.39 -34.44
CA ALA A 26 -15.53 9.72 -33.99
C ALA A 26 -15.30 9.23 -32.56
N ALA A 27 -14.24 8.44 -32.37
CA ALA A 27 -13.93 7.82 -31.10
C ALA A 27 -13.89 8.86 -29.95
N PRO A 28 -14.47 8.55 -28.78
CA PRO A 28 -14.48 9.46 -27.64
C PRO A 28 -13.05 9.82 -27.20
N VAL A 29 -12.94 10.98 -26.54
CA VAL A 29 -11.74 11.33 -25.78
C VAL A 29 -11.55 10.30 -24.65
N GLY A 30 -10.31 9.98 -24.32
CA GLY A 30 -10.03 9.08 -23.19
C GLY A 30 -10.56 9.66 -21.88
N THR A 31 -10.76 8.81 -20.87
CA THR A 31 -11.14 9.24 -19.51
C THR A 31 -10.15 10.29 -19.02
N PRO A 32 -10.60 11.45 -18.51
CA PRO A 32 -9.71 12.41 -17.86
C PRO A 32 -9.32 11.90 -16.47
N TRP A 33 -8.22 12.41 -15.94
CA TRP A 33 -7.79 12.15 -14.56
C TRP A 33 -7.21 13.41 -13.93
N VAL A 34 -7.21 13.48 -12.60
CA VAL A 34 -6.59 14.59 -11.88
C VAL A 34 -5.08 14.40 -11.80
N VAL A 35 -4.34 15.48 -12.06
CA VAL A 35 -2.88 15.56 -11.95
C VAL A 35 -2.43 16.58 -10.90
N ALA A 36 -3.30 17.51 -10.52
CA ALA A 36 -3.08 18.41 -9.38
C ALA A 36 -4.39 18.83 -8.71
N SER A 37 -4.32 19.09 -7.41
CA SER A 37 -5.45 19.49 -6.58
C SER A 37 -5.05 20.65 -5.68
N THR A 38 -6.00 21.54 -5.43
CA THR A 38 -5.94 22.55 -4.36
C THR A 38 -7.29 22.55 -3.64
N PRO A 39 -7.46 23.33 -2.56
CA PRO A 39 -8.78 23.51 -1.96
C PRO A 39 -9.83 24.09 -2.91
N THR A 40 -9.43 24.78 -3.97
CA THR A 40 -10.36 25.51 -4.84
C THR A 40 -10.23 25.18 -6.33
N SER A 41 -9.41 24.20 -6.68
CA SER A 41 -9.20 23.82 -8.07
C SER A 41 -8.77 22.37 -8.24
N LEU A 42 -9.06 21.83 -9.42
CA LEU A 42 -8.59 20.54 -9.89
C LEU A 42 -8.01 20.71 -11.30
N THR A 43 -6.80 20.21 -11.51
CA THR A 43 -6.15 20.16 -12.83
C THR A 43 -6.28 18.75 -13.38
N LEU A 44 -6.83 18.67 -14.58
CA LEU A 44 -7.10 17.43 -15.30
C LEU A 44 -6.12 17.26 -16.46
N ASP A 45 -5.84 16.01 -16.80
CA ASP A 45 -5.13 15.59 -18.01
C ASP A 45 -5.89 14.44 -18.69
N TRP A 46 -5.69 14.28 -20.00
CA TRP A 46 -6.26 13.19 -20.80
C TRP A 46 -5.43 12.92 -22.05
N ALA A 47 -5.62 11.75 -22.65
CA ALA A 47 -4.98 11.43 -23.92
C ALA A 47 -5.44 12.39 -25.04
N SER A 48 -4.49 13.11 -25.64
CA SER A 48 -4.74 13.97 -26.79
C SER A 48 -5.21 13.19 -28.00
N LYS A 49 -6.07 13.80 -28.82
CA LYS A 49 -6.51 13.30 -30.13
C LYS A 49 -5.85 14.12 -31.23
N LYS A 50 -5.31 13.42 -32.24
CA LYS A 50 -4.69 14.04 -33.42
C LYS A 50 -5.64 15.05 -34.07
N GLY A 51 -5.13 16.24 -34.38
CA GLY A 51 -5.91 17.32 -35.02
C GLY A 51 -6.85 18.09 -34.08
N VAL A 52 -6.88 17.80 -32.77
CA VAL A 52 -7.75 18.50 -31.82
C VAL A 52 -6.94 19.45 -30.93
N SER A 53 -7.17 20.75 -31.09
CA SER A 53 -6.48 21.80 -30.32
C SER A 53 -7.28 22.36 -29.14
N LYS A 54 -8.59 22.14 -29.10
CA LYS A 54 -9.49 22.67 -28.06
C LYS A 54 -10.45 21.59 -27.55
N TYR A 55 -10.60 21.56 -26.23
CA TYR A 55 -11.48 20.62 -25.54
C TYR A 55 -12.45 21.38 -24.64
N ARG A 56 -13.58 20.75 -24.34
CA ARG A 56 -14.55 21.22 -23.35
C ARG A 56 -14.58 20.23 -22.20
N ILE A 57 -14.28 20.72 -21.00
CA ILE A 57 -14.41 20.00 -19.73
C ILE A 57 -15.81 20.28 -19.21
N TYR A 58 -16.58 19.24 -18.93
CA TYR A 58 -17.84 19.29 -18.20
C TYR A 58 -17.60 18.87 -16.77
N TYR A 59 -18.23 19.53 -15.81
CA TYR A 59 -18.10 19.19 -14.40
C TYR A 59 -19.37 19.43 -13.58
N SER A 60 -19.54 18.61 -12.55
CA SER A 60 -20.66 18.67 -11.60
C SER A 60 -20.25 18.04 -10.27
N THR A 61 -20.97 18.31 -9.18
CA THR A 61 -20.72 17.71 -7.86
C THR A 61 -21.25 16.28 -7.71
N SER A 62 -21.79 15.69 -8.78
CA SER A 62 -22.29 14.31 -8.77
C SER A 62 -21.99 13.57 -10.07
N PHE A 63 -21.90 12.24 -9.97
CA PHE A 63 -21.59 11.34 -11.08
C PHE A 63 -22.67 11.32 -12.17
N GLY A 64 -23.95 11.47 -11.78
CA GLY A 64 -25.06 11.65 -12.73
C GLY A 64 -25.14 13.08 -13.26
N GLY A 65 -24.85 14.08 -12.43
CA GLY A 65 -24.99 15.49 -12.80
C GLY A 65 -24.05 15.94 -13.92
N VAL A 66 -22.88 15.29 -14.10
CA VAL A 66 -21.93 15.68 -15.15
C VAL A 66 -22.41 15.38 -16.57
N THR A 67 -23.34 14.43 -16.75
CA THR A 67 -23.95 14.14 -18.06
C THR A 67 -25.09 15.09 -18.41
N SER A 68 -25.62 15.81 -17.42
CA SER A 68 -26.73 16.75 -17.60
C SER A 68 -26.37 17.91 -18.54
N LYS A 69 -27.39 18.44 -19.23
CA LYS A 69 -27.27 19.70 -19.99
C LYS A 69 -26.93 20.90 -19.10
N LYS A 70 -27.23 20.81 -17.80
CA LYS A 70 -26.93 21.83 -16.78
C LYS A 70 -25.52 21.70 -16.17
N ALA A 71 -24.74 20.70 -16.58
CA ALA A 71 -23.37 20.57 -16.10
C ALA A 71 -22.57 21.82 -16.45
N LYS A 72 -21.79 22.33 -15.48
CA LYS A 72 -20.89 23.45 -15.75
C LYS A 72 -19.86 23.01 -16.77
N SER A 73 -19.34 23.95 -17.57
CA SER A 73 -18.30 23.63 -18.53
C SER A 73 -17.26 24.72 -18.68
N LYS A 74 -16.06 24.31 -19.10
CA LYS A 74 -14.93 25.19 -19.39
C LYS A 74 -14.24 24.72 -20.67
N VAL A 75 -13.91 25.64 -21.56
CA VAL A 75 -13.12 25.35 -22.76
C VAL A 75 -11.64 25.59 -22.46
N VAL A 76 -10.79 24.67 -22.88
CA VAL A 76 -9.33 24.75 -22.71
C VAL A 76 -8.60 24.42 -24.01
N LYS A 77 -7.33 24.84 -24.08
CA LYS A 77 -6.42 24.51 -25.18
C LYS A 77 -5.58 23.28 -24.76
N GLY A 78 -5.33 22.37 -25.70
CA GLY A 78 -4.55 21.16 -25.42
C GLY A 78 -5.29 20.13 -24.57
N SER A 79 -4.59 19.06 -24.18
CA SER A 79 -5.18 17.90 -23.49
C SER A 79 -5.08 17.94 -21.97
N ALA A 80 -4.90 19.12 -21.40
CA ALA A 80 -4.92 19.36 -19.97
C ALA A 80 -5.68 20.65 -19.64
N GLY A 81 -6.19 20.77 -18.42
CA GLY A 81 -6.87 21.99 -18.00
C GLY A 81 -7.27 22.04 -16.54
N THR A 82 -7.23 23.23 -15.96
CA THR A 82 -7.62 23.49 -14.57
C THR A 82 -9.05 24.02 -14.48
N VAL A 83 -9.85 23.43 -13.61
CA VAL A 83 -11.14 23.95 -13.18
C VAL A 83 -10.95 24.62 -11.82
N SER A 84 -11.20 25.93 -11.74
CA SER A 84 -11.02 26.75 -10.54
C SER A 84 -12.36 27.23 -9.98
N GLY A 85 -12.35 27.83 -8.79
CA GLY A 85 -13.58 28.30 -8.12
C GLY A 85 -14.43 27.15 -7.57
N LEU A 86 -13.79 26.01 -7.30
CA LEU A 86 -14.39 24.86 -6.67
C LEU A 86 -14.46 25.08 -5.16
N LYS A 87 -15.41 24.41 -4.49
CA LYS A 87 -15.49 24.39 -3.03
C LYS A 87 -14.49 23.39 -2.47
N ALA A 88 -13.84 23.72 -1.36
CA ALA A 88 -12.95 22.81 -0.65
C ALA A 88 -13.67 21.55 -0.16
N ASN A 89 -12.92 20.47 0.00
CA ASN A 89 -13.41 19.16 0.43
C ASN A 89 -14.67 18.68 -0.33
N THR A 90 -14.82 19.06 -1.61
CA THR A 90 -16.02 18.74 -2.39
C THR A 90 -15.64 17.85 -3.56
N MET A 91 -16.39 16.76 -3.73
CA MET A 91 -16.26 15.88 -4.89
C MET A 91 -16.78 16.59 -6.14
N TYR A 92 -16.02 16.51 -7.21
CA TYR A 92 -16.43 16.88 -8.56
C TYR A 92 -16.21 15.73 -9.52
N CYS A 93 -17.14 15.55 -10.43
CA CYS A 93 -17.10 14.57 -11.50
C CYS A 93 -16.96 15.28 -12.85
N PHE A 94 -16.18 14.68 -13.75
CA PHE A 94 -15.70 15.29 -14.98
C PHE A 94 -15.98 14.41 -16.19
N GLN A 95 -16.24 15.06 -17.32
CA GLN A 95 -16.13 14.47 -18.65
C GLN A 95 -15.45 15.47 -19.59
N VAL A 96 -14.76 14.96 -20.60
CA VAL A 96 -14.12 15.79 -21.62
C VAL A 96 -14.65 15.44 -23.00
N ALA A 97 -14.88 16.45 -23.82
CA ALA A 97 -15.16 16.29 -25.25
C ALA A 97 -14.27 17.20 -26.08
N LYS A 98 -14.12 16.88 -27.36
CA LYS A 98 -13.61 17.84 -28.36
C LYS A 98 -14.52 19.06 -28.36
N LYS A 99 -14.00 20.29 -28.52
CA LYS A 99 -14.84 21.51 -28.47
C LYS A 99 -16.04 21.45 -29.45
N SER A 100 -15.80 20.96 -30.67
CA SER A 100 -16.79 20.80 -31.74
C SER A 100 -17.50 19.44 -31.73
N GLY A 101 -17.16 18.53 -30.81
CA GLY A 101 -17.73 17.19 -30.76
C GLY A 101 -18.79 17.02 -29.66
N SER A 102 -19.76 16.13 -29.90
CA SER A 102 -20.76 15.72 -28.92
C SER A 102 -20.33 14.51 -28.08
N SER A 103 -19.40 13.69 -28.59
CA SER A 103 -18.90 12.49 -27.91
C SER A 103 -18.05 12.87 -26.69
N ARG A 104 -18.52 12.48 -25.50
CA ARG A 104 -17.87 12.73 -24.20
C ARG A 104 -17.07 11.49 -23.78
N SER A 105 -15.97 11.73 -23.07
CA SER A 105 -15.19 10.68 -22.40
C SER A 105 -16.04 9.93 -21.37
N PRO A 106 -15.55 8.77 -20.87
CA PRO A 106 -16.00 8.24 -19.59
C PRO A 106 -15.88 9.28 -18.48
N ARG A 107 -16.65 9.06 -17.42
CA ARG A 107 -16.68 9.91 -16.23
C ARG A 107 -15.49 9.61 -15.33
N TYR A 108 -15.01 10.62 -14.63
CA TYR A 108 -14.01 10.48 -13.58
C TYR A 108 -14.33 11.46 -12.46
N CYS A 109 -14.23 11.05 -11.20
CA CYS A 109 -14.49 11.94 -10.06
C CYS A 109 -13.26 12.12 -9.19
N HIS A 110 -13.17 13.27 -8.55
CA HIS A 110 -12.13 13.58 -7.58
C HIS A 110 -12.60 14.69 -6.63
N SER A 111 -12.15 14.64 -5.38
CA SER A 111 -12.38 15.72 -4.42
C SER A 111 -11.28 16.77 -4.47
N THR A 112 -11.64 18.04 -4.37
CA THR A 112 -10.68 19.08 -4.00
C THR A 112 -10.08 18.77 -2.63
N MET A 113 -8.85 19.20 -2.38
CA MET A 113 -8.27 19.10 -1.04
C MET A 113 -9.16 19.81 0.00
N ALA A 114 -9.16 19.34 1.24
CA ALA A 114 -9.83 20.06 2.33
C ALA A 114 -9.07 21.33 2.71
N GLN A 115 -7.74 21.25 2.69
CA GLN A 115 -6.83 22.33 3.05
C GLN A 115 -5.55 22.24 2.22
N ALA A 116 -4.86 23.37 2.01
CA ALA A 116 -3.57 23.37 1.34
C ALA A 116 -2.51 22.68 2.20
N ASN A 117 -1.40 22.27 1.59
CA ASN A 117 -0.21 21.88 2.35
C ASN A 117 0.34 23.13 3.04
N LYS A 118 0.62 23.03 4.34
CA LYS A 118 1.15 24.12 5.16
C LYS A 118 2.39 23.61 5.89
N SER A 119 3.49 23.46 5.17
CA SER A 119 4.76 23.05 5.80
C SER A 119 5.92 23.54 4.95
N THR A 120 6.95 24.06 5.61
CA THR A 120 8.24 24.38 5.01
C THR A 120 9.24 23.24 5.19
N ALA A 121 8.89 22.23 6.00
CA ALA A 121 9.72 21.03 6.17
C ALA A 121 9.79 20.22 4.87
N ALA A 122 10.88 19.47 4.71
CA ALA A 122 10.98 18.52 3.61
C ALA A 122 9.99 17.37 3.86
N PRO A 123 9.20 16.94 2.86
CA PRO A 123 8.37 15.76 3.01
C PRO A 123 9.23 14.49 2.98
N ILE A 124 8.73 13.43 3.59
CA ILE A 124 9.27 12.07 3.42
C ILE A 124 8.51 11.33 2.32
N GLY A 125 9.16 10.39 1.65
CA GLY A 125 8.44 9.43 0.79
C GLY A 125 7.94 8.24 1.63
N VAL A 126 6.67 7.90 1.49
CA VAL A 126 6.07 6.68 2.05
C VAL A 126 5.52 5.85 0.91
N SER A 127 5.80 4.55 0.91
CA SER A 127 5.25 3.62 -0.07
C SER A 127 4.69 2.35 0.54
N THR A 128 3.69 1.76 -0.10
CA THR A 128 3.14 0.44 0.22
C THR A 128 3.19 -0.47 -0.97
N PHE A 129 3.48 -1.75 -0.73
CA PHE A 129 3.58 -2.74 -1.80
C PHE A 129 3.20 -4.15 -1.32
N ASN A 130 2.03 -4.63 -1.75
CA ASN A 130 1.74 -6.06 -1.71
C ASN A 130 2.63 -6.77 -2.75
N ILE A 131 3.48 -7.67 -2.26
CA ILE A 131 4.46 -8.37 -3.10
C ILE A 131 4.03 -9.79 -3.46
N CYS A 132 2.84 -10.25 -3.06
CA CYS A 132 2.27 -11.55 -3.41
C CYS A 132 3.32 -12.68 -3.46
N SER A 133 3.96 -12.99 -2.33
CA SER A 133 5.12 -13.90 -2.33
C SER A 133 4.73 -15.38 -2.45
N VAL A 134 3.66 -15.79 -1.78
CA VAL A 134 3.31 -17.21 -1.58
C VAL A 134 1.81 -17.51 -1.60
N ALA A 135 0.92 -16.52 -1.71
CA ALA A 135 -0.51 -16.77 -1.72
C ALA A 135 -0.97 -17.48 -3.01
N SER A 136 -2.12 -18.16 -2.92
CA SER A 136 -2.76 -18.77 -4.10
C SER A 136 -3.09 -17.67 -5.12
N GLY A 137 -2.62 -17.83 -6.36
CA GLY A 137 -2.75 -16.83 -7.41
C GLY A 137 -1.51 -15.95 -7.61
N CYS A 138 -0.50 -16.05 -6.75
CA CYS A 138 0.79 -15.40 -6.96
C CYS A 138 1.59 -16.09 -8.06
N ALA A 139 2.26 -15.29 -8.90
CA ALA A 139 3.28 -15.80 -9.80
C ALA A 139 4.48 -16.33 -9.00
N ALA A 140 5.20 -17.32 -9.55
CA ALA A 140 6.37 -17.91 -8.91
C ALA A 140 7.39 -16.83 -8.48
N TRP A 141 7.87 -16.93 -7.23
CA TRP A 141 8.94 -16.08 -6.73
C TRP A 141 10.29 -16.51 -7.31
N THR A 142 10.72 -15.82 -8.37
CA THR A 142 12.03 -16.04 -9.01
C THR A 142 13.00 -14.93 -8.64
N ALA A 143 14.31 -15.18 -8.78
CA ALA A 143 15.33 -14.14 -8.58
C ALA A 143 15.08 -12.89 -9.48
N SER A 144 14.57 -13.09 -10.70
CA SER A 144 14.19 -11.99 -11.58
C SER A 144 13.04 -11.15 -11.00
N ARG A 145 11.99 -11.81 -10.47
CA ARG A 145 10.87 -11.12 -9.84
C ARG A 145 11.31 -10.36 -8.60
N GLU A 146 12.13 -10.97 -7.76
CA GLU A 146 12.71 -10.33 -6.58
C GLU A 146 13.55 -9.10 -6.95
N ASN A 147 14.40 -9.20 -7.98
CA ASN A 147 15.15 -8.05 -8.50
C ASN A 147 14.23 -6.90 -8.90
N LEU A 148 13.09 -7.21 -9.53
CA LEU A 148 12.12 -6.19 -9.93
C LEU A 148 11.37 -5.60 -8.74
N VAL A 149 11.14 -6.36 -7.66
CA VAL A 149 10.58 -5.86 -6.40
C VAL A 149 11.56 -4.89 -5.75
N VAL A 150 12.82 -5.29 -5.57
CA VAL A 150 13.88 -4.43 -4.99
C VAL A 150 14.09 -3.18 -5.84
N GLN A 151 14.16 -3.31 -7.17
CA GLN A 151 14.24 -2.18 -8.09
C GLN A 151 13.04 -1.24 -7.91
N ARG A 152 11.82 -1.78 -7.77
CA ARG A 152 10.62 -0.96 -7.58
C ARG A 152 10.69 -0.12 -6.30
N ILE A 153 11.17 -0.72 -5.23
CA ILE A 153 11.37 -0.07 -3.94
C ILE A 153 12.45 1.02 -4.07
N ALA A 154 13.58 0.73 -4.73
CA ALA A 154 14.63 1.71 -4.99
C ALA A 154 14.10 2.92 -5.79
N GLU A 155 13.37 2.67 -6.89
CA GLU A 155 12.78 3.71 -7.74
C GLU A 155 11.74 4.57 -7.01
N SER A 156 11.12 4.03 -5.96
CA SER A 156 10.17 4.79 -5.14
C SER A 156 10.85 5.97 -4.44
N ALA A 157 12.15 5.91 -4.17
CA ALA A 157 12.87 6.90 -3.38
C ALA A 157 12.17 7.23 -2.05
N SER A 158 11.44 6.26 -1.49
CA SER A 158 10.78 6.39 -0.19
C SER A 158 11.78 6.31 0.95
N SER A 159 11.43 6.96 2.06
CA SER A 159 12.09 6.78 3.35
C SER A 159 11.41 5.69 4.18
N ILE A 160 10.14 5.40 3.91
CA ILE A 160 9.37 4.32 4.56
C ILE A 160 8.76 3.44 3.48
N VAL A 161 8.93 2.13 3.61
CA VAL A 161 8.38 1.13 2.70
C VAL A 161 7.63 0.08 3.52
N THR A 162 6.34 -0.08 3.25
CA THR A 162 5.52 -1.12 3.86
C THR A 162 5.29 -2.25 2.86
N ILE A 163 5.43 -3.49 3.32
CA ILE A 163 5.28 -4.71 2.52
C ILE A 163 4.11 -5.52 3.06
N GLN A 164 3.33 -6.12 2.16
CA GLN A 164 2.28 -7.10 2.46
C GLN A 164 2.52 -8.39 1.65
N GLU A 165 2.02 -9.51 2.16
CA GLU A 165 2.22 -10.85 1.57
C GLU A 165 3.70 -11.20 1.34
N GLY A 166 4.55 -10.88 2.31
CA GLY A 166 5.99 -11.14 2.27
C GLY A 166 6.43 -12.47 2.87
N SER A 167 5.50 -13.39 3.18
CA SER A 167 5.82 -14.63 3.89
C SER A 167 6.96 -15.41 3.22
N GLY A 168 7.94 -15.81 4.04
CA GLY A 168 9.17 -16.47 3.63
C GLY A 168 10.16 -15.60 2.82
N ARG A 169 9.86 -14.33 2.55
CA ARG A 169 10.66 -13.43 1.70
C ARG A 169 11.10 -12.14 2.37
N ILE A 170 10.56 -11.78 3.54
CA ILE A 170 10.93 -10.55 4.26
C ILE A 170 12.43 -10.52 4.56
N GLY A 171 13.02 -11.57 5.14
CA GLY A 171 14.46 -11.60 5.44
C GLY A 171 15.36 -11.54 4.20
N VAL A 172 14.89 -12.09 3.06
CA VAL A 172 15.62 -11.94 1.78
C VAL A 172 15.58 -10.50 1.28
N LEU A 173 14.42 -9.84 1.39
CA LEU A 173 14.29 -8.43 1.04
C LEU A 173 15.12 -7.55 1.97
N GLU A 174 15.16 -7.84 3.26
CA GLU A 174 15.95 -7.11 4.24
C GLU A 174 17.43 -7.04 3.84
N ALA A 175 18.08 -8.18 3.64
CA ALA A 175 19.49 -8.22 3.24
C ALA A 175 19.77 -7.42 1.95
N ARG A 176 18.80 -7.39 1.03
CA ARG A 176 18.94 -6.65 -0.24
C ARG A 176 18.64 -5.16 -0.14
N LEU A 177 17.71 -4.78 0.71
CA LEU A 177 17.34 -3.39 0.95
C LEU A 177 18.36 -2.69 1.86
N GLU A 178 19.09 -3.44 2.69
CA GLU A 178 20.23 -2.96 3.47
C GLU A 178 21.29 -2.31 2.57
N ALA A 179 21.63 -2.95 1.45
CA ALA A 179 22.54 -2.40 0.44
C ALA A 179 22.03 -1.08 -0.19
N LEU A 180 20.75 -0.75 -0.03
CA LEU A 180 20.13 0.49 -0.50
C LEU A 180 19.92 1.53 0.63
N GLY A 181 20.45 1.25 1.82
CA GLY A 181 20.38 2.10 3.02
C GLY A 181 19.06 2.00 3.77
N PHE A 182 18.36 0.87 3.67
CA PHE A 182 17.19 0.57 4.50
C PHE A 182 17.56 -0.37 5.64
N ALA A 183 16.75 -0.37 6.70
CA ALA A 183 16.74 -1.42 7.71
C ALA A 183 15.28 -1.88 7.93
N LEU A 184 15.12 -3.12 8.37
CA LEU A 184 13.83 -3.63 8.83
C LEU A 184 13.53 -3.02 10.21
N ALA A 185 12.38 -2.38 10.37
CA ALA A 185 11.93 -1.87 11.67
C ALA A 185 11.04 -2.87 12.40
N SER A 186 10.20 -3.59 11.66
CA SER A 186 9.26 -4.58 12.20
C SER A 186 8.77 -5.49 11.10
N ALA A 187 8.47 -6.73 11.47
CA ALA A 187 7.80 -7.70 10.60
C ALA A 187 6.81 -8.56 11.40
N SER A 188 5.68 -8.87 10.76
CA SER A 188 4.89 -10.06 11.08
C SER A 188 5.36 -11.20 10.16
N THR A 189 4.62 -12.32 10.14
CA THR A 189 4.83 -13.37 9.14
C THR A 189 4.69 -12.87 7.70
N THR A 190 3.82 -11.89 7.43
CA THR A 190 3.46 -11.45 6.07
C THR A 190 3.64 -9.96 5.81
N GLU A 191 3.68 -9.11 6.83
CA GLU A 191 3.82 -7.67 6.69
C GLU A 191 5.17 -7.21 7.22
N ALA A 192 5.73 -6.16 6.63
CA ALA A 192 6.95 -5.55 7.13
C ALA A 192 6.94 -4.03 6.98
N VAL A 193 7.70 -3.35 7.85
CA VAL A 193 8.00 -1.92 7.79
C VAL A 193 9.51 -1.77 7.63
N PHE A 194 9.95 -1.23 6.50
CA PHE A 194 11.34 -0.83 6.27
C PHE A 194 11.47 0.69 6.35
N TYR A 195 12.62 1.16 6.81
CA TYR A 195 12.94 2.58 6.90
C TYR A 195 14.33 2.88 6.38
N ARG A 196 14.52 4.08 5.84
CA ARG A 196 15.83 4.56 5.40
C ARG A 196 16.62 5.08 6.61
N THR A 197 17.76 4.47 6.89
CA THR A 197 18.59 4.73 8.08
C THR A 197 19.19 6.14 8.10
N SER A 198 19.31 6.79 6.94
CA SER A 198 19.72 8.19 6.84
C SER A 198 18.63 9.19 7.24
N THR A 199 17.37 8.74 7.36
CA THR A 199 16.21 9.61 7.66
C THR A 199 15.60 9.32 9.04
N PHE A 200 15.60 8.05 9.44
CA PHE A 200 14.99 7.59 10.68
C PHE A 200 15.95 6.71 11.48
N GLU A 201 15.65 6.57 12.76
CA GLU A 201 16.17 5.54 13.65
C GLU A 201 15.01 4.96 14.48
N PRO A 202 15.12 3.71 14.97
CA PRO A 202 14.11 3.13 15.84
C PRO A 202 13.97 3.97 17.11
N GLU A 203 12.73 4.20 17.55
CA GLU A 203 12.51 4.58 18.93
C GLU A 203 12.64 3.33 19.78
N THR A 204 13.31 3.43 20.93
CA THR A 204 13.54 2.31 21.83
C THR A 204 12.87 2.53 23.18
N GLN A 205 12.69 1.42 23.90
CA GLN A 205 12.25 1.39 25.29
C GLN A 205 13.16 0.45 26.08
N ILE A 206 13.32 0.72 27.37
CA ILE A 206 13.99 -0.22 28.28
C ILE A 206 12.94 -1.20 28.78
N VAL A 207 13.16 -2.49 28.54
CA VAL A 207 12.39 -3.58 29.12
C VAL A 207 13.26 -4.39 30.08
N SER A 208 12.61 -5.11 30.99
CA SER A 208 13.28 -6.12 31.81
C SER A 208 13.27 -7.44 31.03
N GLU A 209 14.44 -7.99 30.74
CA GLU A 209 14.57 -9.36 30.25
C GLU A 209 15.21 -10.23 31.33
N GLU A 210 14.75 -11.47 31.44
CA GLU A 210 15.34 -12.44 32.36
C GLU A 210 16.56 -13.08 31.68
N GLU A 211 17.76 -12.75 32.16
CA GLU A 211 18.99 -13.42 31.76
C GLU A 211 19.37 -14.44 32.84
N CYS A 212 19.49 -15.71 32.42
CA CYS A 212 19.86 -16.81 33.29
C CYS A 212 21.30 -17.24 33.01
N THR A 213 22.11 -17.31 34.07
CA THR A 213 23.46 -17.87 34.05
C THR A 213 23.52 -19.11 34.92
N TRP A 214 24.36 -20.07 34.53
CA TRP A 214 24.68 -21.22 35.38
C TRP A 214 25.75 -20.81 36.37
N GLU A 215 25.42 -20.80 37.66
CA GLU A 215 26.36 -20.60 38.76
C GLU A 215 26.56 -21.91 39.51
N THR A 216 27.79 -22.15 39.97
CA THR A 216 28.09 -23.31 40.81
C THR A 216 27.89 -22.93 42.28
N GLU A 217 26.85 -23.47 42.90
CA GLU A 217 26.65 -23.38 44.35
C GLU A 217 27.54 -24.40 45.06
N THR A 218 28.28 -23.96 46.09
CA THR A 218 29.08 -24.85 46.93
C THR A 218 28.40 -25.08 48.27
N PHE A 219 28.29 -26.33 48.72
CA PHE A 219 27.79 -26.66 50.05
C PHE A 219 28.95 -26.64 51.06
N ASP A 220 28.88 -25.72 52.03
CA ASP A 220 29.90 -25.51 53.07
C ASP A 220 29.63 -26.29 54.39
N GLY A 221 28.68 -27.22 54.40
CA GLY A 221 28.43 -28.05 55.58
C GLY A 221 29.56 -29.05 55.83
N ASP A 222 29.86 -29.32 57.11
CA ASP A 222 30.77 -30.39 57.50
C ASP A 222 30.29 -31.70 56.85
N SER A 223 31.20 -32.49 56.29
CA SER A 223 30.88 -33.74 55.57
C SER A 223 30.10 -34.78 56.41
N ASN A 224 29.94 -34.52 57.71
CA ASN A 224 29.20 -35.33 58.68
C ASN A 224 27.73 -34.94 58.85
N ASP A 225 27.28 -33.80 58.30
CA ASP A 225 25.90 -33.29 58.47
C ASP A 225 24.94 -33.67 57.34
N TRP A 226 25.35 -34.53 56.41
CA TRP A 226 24.41 -35.11 55.44
C TRP A 226 23.55 -36.17 56.14
N PRO A 227 22.21 -36.12 56.02
CA PRO A 227 21.38 -37.23 56.45
C PRO A 227 21.76 -38.44 55.59
N THR A 228 22.50 -39.38 56.19
CA THR A 228 22.72 -40.70 55.60
C THR A 228 21.39 -41.42 55.58
N GLU A 229 20.57 -41.19 54.55
CA GLU A 229 19.55 -42.15 54.20
C GLU A 229 20.27 -43.34 53.57
N ASN A 230 20.64 -44.29 54.43
CA ASN A 230 21.12 -45.65 54.10
C ASN A 230 22.59 -45.87 53.73
N GLY A 231 23.53 -45.01 54.12
CA GLY A 231 24.95 -45.41 54.23
C GLY A 231 25.63 -45.91 52.94
N PHE A 232 25.09 -45.56 51.76
CA PHE A 232 25.74 -45.79 50.48
C PHE A 232 26.27 -44.46 49.94
N HIS A 233 27.59 -44.36 49.76
CA HIS A 233 28.22 -43.37 48.89
C HIS A 233 27.83 -43.71 47.44
N LEU A 234 26.66 -43.23 47.02
CA LEU A 234 26.25 -43.29 45.63
C LEU A 234 26.91 -42.14 44.90
N ASP A 235 27.91 -42.48 44.10
CA ASP A 235 28.41 -41.75 42.92
C ASP A 235 27.32 -41.67 41.83
N VAL A 236 26.06 -41.49 42.23
CA VAL A 236 24.88 -41.62 41.38
C VAL A 236 23.90 -40.55 41.78
N ASN A 237 24.02 -39.41 41.09
CA ASN A 237 22.92 -38.62 40.59
C ASN A 237 21.66 -38.69 41.45
N THR A 238 21.72 -38.11 42.65
CA THR A 238 20.49 -37.80 43.38
C THR A 238 19.73 -36.78 42.53
N ASP A 239 18.39 -36.80 42.54
CA ASP A 239 17.52 -35.81 41.85
C ASP A 239 17.78 -34.34 42.27
N THR A 240 18.81 -34.09 43.08
CA THR A 240 19.21 -32.80 43.61
C THR A 240 20.34 -32.12 42.82
N GLY A 241 21.02 -32.83 41.91
CA GLY A 241 22.02 -32.26 40.98
C GLY A 241 23.40 -31.95 41.59
N TRP A 242 23.70 -32.42 42.80
CA TRP A 242 25.00 -32.22 43.46
C TRP A 242 26.06 -33.26 43.04
N TRP A 243 27.30 -32.83 42.80
CA TRP A 243 28.48 -33.68 42.59
C TRP A 243 29.63 -33.30 43.53
N TRP A 244 30.54 -34.24 43.81
CA TRP A 244 31.74 -33.98 44.60
C TRP A 244 32.87 -33.46 43.70
N ASN A 245 33.45 -32.30 44.05
CA ASN A 245 34.63 -31.77 43.37
C ASN A 245 35.90 -32.06 44.19
N PRO A 246 36.75 -33.02 43.77
CA PRO A 246 37.94 -33.41 44.52
C PRO A 246 39.04 -32.33 44.54
N SER A 247 38.94 -31.32 43.67
CA SER A 247 39.91 -30.21 43.62
C SER A 247 39.63 -29.17 44.71
N THR A 248 38.36 -28.98 45.05
CA THR A 248 37.89 -28.01 46.05
C THR A 248 37.54 -28.66 47.39
N TYR A 249 37.42 -29.99 47.45
CA TYR A 249 36.91 -30.75 48.59
C TYR A 249 35.51 -30.28 49.03
N LYS A 250 34.66 -29.93 48.06
CA LYS A 250 33.28 -29.48 48.29
C LYS A 250 32.29 -30.24 47.42
N TRP A 251 31.03 -30.28 47.88
CA TRP A 251 29.90 -30.63 47.04
C TRP A 251 29.45 -29.40 46.27
N GLU A 252 29.21 -29.56 44.99
CA GLU A 252 28.90 -28.51 44.03
C GLU A 252 27.63 -28.89 43.26
N ARG A 253 26.77 -27.91 42.94
CA ARG A 253 25.71 -28.09 41.95
C ARG A 253 25.65 -26.87 41.04
N ASP A 254 25.26 -27.08 39.78
CA ASP A 254 24.97 -25.98 38.87
C ASP A 254 23.51 -25.56 39.10
N VAL A 255 23.32 -24.32 39.50
CA VAL A 255 22.02 -23.68 39.60
C VAL A 255 21.87 -22.65 38.51
N GLU A 256 20.67 -22.60 37.93
CA GLU A 256 20.30 -21.53 37.02
C GLU A 256 19.90 -20.31 37.86
N VAL A 257 20.72 -19.26 37.81
CA VAL A 257 20.47 -17.99 38.47
C VAL A 257 19.99 -17.00 37.42
N CYS A 258 18.73 -16.61 37.53
CA CYS A 258 18.10 -15.67 36.63
C CYS A 258 18.04 -14.27 37.25
N THR A 259 18.44 -13.26 36.49
CA THR A 259 18.35 -11.87 36.90
C THR A 259 17.67 -11.02 35.83
N ASP A 260 16.85 -10.09 36.29
CA ASP A 260 16.23 -9.08 35.46
C ASP A 260 17.28 -8.05 34.99
N VAL A 261 17.60 -8.07 33.71
CA VAL A 261 18.52 -7.11 33.09
C VAL A 261 17.76 -6.09 32.22
N PRO A 262 18.12 -4.80 32.29
CA PRO A 262 17.52 -3.79 31.42
C PRO A 262 18.06 -3.93 29.98
N VAL A 263 17.18 -4.25 29.04
CA VAL A 263 17.50 -4.36 27.61
C VAL A 263 16.81 -3.25 26.83
N GLU A 264 17.56 -2.59 25.96
CA GLU A 264 17.02 -1.61 25.02
C GLU A 264 16.38 -2.33 23.82
N GLN A 265 15.06 -2.25 23.72
CA GLN A 265 14.30 -2.86 22.63
C GLN A 265 13.65 -1.80 21.73
N PRO A 266 13.62 -2.00 20.40
CA PRO A 266 12.82 -1.18 19.51
C PRO A 266 11.33 -1.21 19.87
N LEU A 267 10.68 -0.05 19.83
CA LEU A 267 9.22 0.07 19.90
C LEU A 267 8.61 -0.36 18.57
N ALA A 268 8.45 -1.67 18.42
CA ALA A 268 7.97 -2.33 17.23
C ALA A 268 7.20 -3.61 17.60
N GLY A 269 6.39 -4.09 16.66
CA GLY A 269 5.70 -5.37 16.79
C GLY A 269 4.67 -5.59 15.68
N ASP A 270 3.73 -6.47 15.93
CA ASP A 270 2.63 -6.77 15.03
C ASP A 270 1.26 -6.76 15.73
N PHE A 271 0.20 -6.77 14.92
CA PHE A 271 -1.18 -6.86 15.36
C PHE A 271 -1.90 -7.98 14.62
N HIS A 272 -2.68 -8.76 15.38
CA HIS A 272 -3.77 -9.55 14.83
C HIS A 272 -5.06 -8.73 14.83
N LEU A 273 -5.63 -8.49 13.64
CA LEU A 273 -6.78 -7.59 13.47
C LEU A 273 -8.13 -8.32 13.44
N GLY A 274 -8.08 -9.66 13.43
CA GLY A 274 -9.21 -10.57 13.28
C GLY A 274 -9.17 -11.33 11.95
N GLY A 275 -9.65 -12.58 11.96
CA GLY A 275 -9.60 -13.43 10.77
C GLY A 275 -8.16 -13.72 10.35
N ASN A 276 -7.82 -13.41 9.09
CA ASN A 276 -6.45 -13.52 8.57
C ASN A 276 -5.77 -12.14 8.43
N ALA A 277 -6.41 -11.07 8.91
CA ALA A 277 -5.88 -9.72 8.77
C ALA A 277 -4.82 -9.45 9.85
N THR A 278 -3.68 -8.94 9.41
CA THR A 278 -2.51 -8.66 10.24
C THR A 278 -1.89 -7.32 9.88
N ALA A 279 -1.06 -6.81 10.78
CA ALA A 279 -0.27 -5.63 10.52
C ALA A 279 1.08 -5.69 11.26
N ALA A 280 2.13 -5.13 10.67
CA ALA A 280 3.41 -4.86 11.33
C ALA A 280 3.51 -3.35 11.60
N TRP A 281 4.09 -2.95 12.74
CA TRP A 281 4.24 -1.56 13.11
C TRP A 281 5.59 -1.28 13.75
N ALA A 282 6.08 -0.04 13.61
CA ALA A 282 7.23 0.45 14.33
C ALA A 282 7.10 1.95 14.61
N THR A 283 7.57 2.37 15.78
CA THR A 283 7.76 3.78 16.13
C THR A 283 9.18 4.19 15.82
N LEU A 284 9.32 5.22 14.99
CA LEU A 284 10.60 5.70 14.49
C LEU A 284 10.79 7.18 14.83
N ARG A 285 12.01 7.54 15.20
CA ARG A 285 12.43 8.92 15.40
C ARG A 285 12.87 9.54 14.08
N TYR A 286 12.21 10.62 13.68
CA TYR A 286 12.54 11.39 12.49
C TYR A 286 13.74 12.30 12.77
N LYS A 287 14.92 11.89 12.32
CA LYS A 287 16.21 12.53 12.64
C LYS A 287 16.22 14.05 12.48
N PRO A 288 15.67 14.65 11.40
CA PRO A 288 15.69 16.11 11.23
C PRO A 288 14.96 16.92 12.31
N THR A 289 14.01 16.32 13.04
CA THR A 289 13.21 17.04 14.05
C THR A 289 13.27 16.41 15.44
N GLY A 290 13.83 15.20 15.57
CA GLY A 290 13.80 14.41 16.81
C GLY A 290 12.42 13.89 17.21
N LYS A 291 11.35 14.18 16.46
CA LYS A 291 9.98 13.73 16.74
C LYS A 291 9.78 12.28 16.36
N THR A 292 8.95 11.58 17.12
CA THR A 292 8.57 10.19 16.85
C THR A 292 7.29 10.09 16.03
N TYR A 293 7.22 9.06 15.19
CA TYR A 293 6.09 8.71 14.35
C TYR A 293 5.94 7.20 14.29
N THR A 294 4.70 6.72 14.35
CA THR A 294 4.43 5.28 14.19
C THR A 294 4.03 5.01 12.75
N PHE A 295 4.66 4.03 12.13
CA PHE A 295 4.36 3.57 10.79
C PHE A 295 3.79 2.15 10.85
N VAL A 296 2.72 1.90 10.09
CA VAL A 296 2.02 0.62 10.11
C VAL A 296 1.89 0.08 8.68
N SER A 297 2.28 -1.18 8.49
CA SER A 297 2.00 -1.99 7.31
C SER A 297 0.81 -2.91 7.60
N ALA A 298 -0.31 -2.77 6.89
CA ALA A 298 -1.51 -3.58 7.13
C ALA A 298 -1.93 -4.38 5.89
N HIS A 299 -2.49 -5.57 6.12
CA HIS A 299 -3.18 -6.34 5.11
C HIS A 299 -4.54 -6.81 5.64
N LEU A 300 -5.62 -6.26 5.06
CA LEU A 300 -7.00 -6.54 5.50
C LEU A 300 -7.64 -7.67 4.72
N SER A 301 -8.72 -8.24 5.27
CA SER A 301 -9.46 -9.33 4.63
C SER A 301 -9.97 -8.97 3.24
N SER A 302 -9.86 -9.92 2.31
CA SER A 302 -10.24 -9.76 0.91
C SER A 302 -11.74 -10.00 0.66
N GLY A 303 -12.16 -10.12 -0.60
CA GLY A 303 -13.55 -10.39 -0.97
C GLY A 303 -14.45 -9.16 -1.10
N LYS A 304 -15.54 -9.28 -1.88
CA LYS A 304 -16.37 -8.16 -2.37
C LYS A 304 -17.77 -8.06 -1.75
N SER A 305 -18.14 -8.99 -0.87
CA SER A 305 -19.49 -9.00 -0.28
C SER A 305 -19.64 -7.93 0.81
N ALA A 306 -20.88 -7.57 1.15
CA ALA A 306 -21.17 -6.69 2.27
C ALA A 306 -20.68 -7.26 3.62
N ALA A 307 -20.59 -8.58 3.76
CA ALA A 307 -19.98 -9.21 4.93
C ALA A 307 -18.47 -8.93 5.00
N ASN A 308 -17.77 -9.03 3.86
CA ASN A 308 -16.34 -8.66 3.79
C ASN A 308 -16.12 -7.17 4.07
N ASP A 309 -17.01 -6.29 3.62
CA ASP A 309 -16.96 -4.86 3.98
C ASP A 309 -17.10 -4.65 5.50
N ARG A 310 -17.98 -5.41 6.16
CA ARG A 310 -18.12 -5.36 7.64
C ARG A 310 -16.88 -5.90 8.35
N SER A 311 -16.28 -6.99 7.87
CA SER A 311 -15.02 -7.50 8.42
C SER A 311 -13.92 -6.45 8.33
N ARG A 312 -13.71 -5.84 7.16
CA ARG A 312 -12.73 -4.75 6.98
C ARG A 312 -13.02 -3.54 7.86
N ALA A 313 -14.29 -3.21 8.12
CA ALA A 313 -14.63 -2.14 9.05
C ALA A 313 -14.19 -2.48 10.49
N ALA A 314 -14.41 -3.73 10.94
CA ALA A 314 -13.97 -4.19 12.26
C ALA A 314 -12.44 -4.24 12.35
N GLU A 315 -11.77 -4.82 11.35
CA GLU A 315 -10.31 -4.91 11.27
C GLU A 315 -9.65 -3.52 11.25
N THR A 316 -10.19 -2.58 10.46
CA THR A 316 -9.67 -1.19 10.43
C THR A 316 -9.87 -0.49 11.77
N ARG A 317 -10.99 -0.74 12.46
CA ARG A 317 -11.21 -0.19 13.80
C ARG A 317 -10.18 -0.73 14.78
N ASN A 318 -9.96 -2.05 14.80
CA ASN A 318 -8.95 -2.67 15.65
C ASN A 318 -7.55 -2.11 15.34
N LEU A 319 -7.19 -2.03 14.06
CA LEU A 319 -5.93 -1.47 13.58
C LEU A 319 -5.70 -0.05 14.11
N VAL A 320 -6.67 0.83 13.94
CA VAL A 320 -6.52 2.24 14.30
C VAL A 320 -6.52 2.42 15.82
N THR A 321 -7.32 1.65 16.57
CA THR A 321 -7.33 1.71 18.03
C THR A 321 -6.02 1.20 18.62
N SER A 322 -5.49 0.08 18.12
CA SER A 322 -4.22 -0.48 18.59
C SER A 322 -3.06 0.45 18.27
N ALA A 323 -2.96 0.94 17.04
CA ALA A 323 -1.86 1.83 16.66
C ALA A 323 -1.90 3.20 17.36
N LEU A 324 -3.09 3.76 17.60
CA LEU A 324 -3.23 5.01 18.35
C LEU A 324 -2.96 4.87 19.85
N ALA A 325 -3.08 3.66 20.42
CA ALA A 325 -2.67 3.39 21.80
C ALA A 325 -1.15 3.44 21.98
N LEU A 326 -0.38 3.16 20.91
CA LEU A 326 1.08 3.24 20.90
C LEU A 326 1.61 4.64 20.59
N GLY A 327 0.93 5.36 19.69
CA GLY A 327 1.45 6.61 19.14
C GLY A 327 1.37 7.79 20.12
N THR A 328 2.50 8.32 20.55
CA THR A 328 2.56 9.59 21.29
C THR A 328 1.98 10.72 20.42
N GLY A 329 0.88 11.34 20.87
CA GLY A 329 0.25 12.46 20.17
C GLY A 329 -0.39 12.14 18.81
N LYS A 330 -0.80 10.88 18.55
CA LYS A 330 -1.57 10.45 17.34
C LYS A 330 -0.84 10.65 16.00
N ARG A 331 0.49 10.54 15.98
CA ARG A 331 1.33 10.66 14.78
C ARG A 331 1.53 9.33 14.06
N VAL A 332 0.44 8.74 13.61
CA VAL A 332 0.44 7.39 13.01
C VAL A 332 0.16 7.45 11.51
N VAL A 333 1.04 6.89 10.70
CA VAL A 333 0.85 6.72 9.25
C VAL A 333 0.57 5.24 8.97
N PHE A 334 -0.57 4.98 8.34
CA PHE A 334 -1.00 3.64 7.97
C PHE A 334 -0.80 3.46 6.47
N ALA A 335 -0.19 2.36 6.06
CA ALA A 335 0.03 2.03 4.67
C ALA A 335 -0.19 0.53 4.48
N GLY A 336 -0.80 0.12 3.38
CA GLY A 336 -1.16 -1.29 3.25
C GLY A 336 -2.03 -1.65 2.07
N ASP A 337 -2.29 -2.95 1.94
CA ASP A 337 -3.37 -3.48 1.13
C ASP A 337 -4.63 -3.58 1.99
N PHE A 338 -5.53 -2.61 1.78
CA PHE A 338 -6.76 -2.52 2.55
C PHE A 338 -7.89 -3.34 1.93
N ASN A 339 -7.64 -4.02 0.80
CA ASN A 339 -8.61 -4.84 0.09
C ASN A 339 -9.97 -4.13 -0.11
N SER A 340 -9.95 -2.80 -0.21
CA SER A 340 -11.12 -1.93 -0.28
C SER A 340 -10.81 -0.72 -1.14
N ASN A 341 -11.81 -0.25 -1.88
CA ASN A 341 -11.67 0.96 -2.66
C ASN A 341 -13.03 1.62 -2.86
N ARG A 342 -13.02 2.82 -3.41
CA ARG A 342 -14.22 3.66 -3.60
C ARG A 342 -15.12 3.23 -4.76
N SER A 343 -14.69 2.29 -5.59
CA SER A 343 -15.54 1.64 -6.58
C SER A 343 -16.41 0.54 -5.96
N ARG A 344 -16.15 0.14 -4.71
CA ARG A 344 -16.98 -0.81 -3.97
C ARG A 344 -18.23 -0.15 -3.40
N ALA A 345 -19.20 -0.99 -3.01
CA ALA A 345 -20.41 -0.53 -2.34
C ALA A 345 -20.07 0.26 -1.06
N THR A 346 -19.10 -0.23 -0.28
CA THR A 346 -18.58 0.47 0.90
C THR A 346 -17.07 0.48 0.89
N ASP A 347 -16.48 1.67 0.97
CA ASP A 347 -15.06 1.83 1.25
C ASP A 347 -14.81 1.88 2.76
N ALA A 348 -14.96 0.72 3.40
CA ALA A 348 -15.02 0.61 4.87
C ALA A 348 -13.77 1.16 5.57
N PRO A 349 -12.53 0.85 5.16
CA PRO A 349 -11.33 1.36 5.81
C PRO A 349 -11.26 2.89 5.82
N ARG A 350 -11.53 3.54 4.69
CA ARG A 350 -11.54 5.01 4.61
C ARG A 350 -12.60 5.62 5.53
N ILE A 351 -13.78 5.01 5.64
CA ILE A 351 -14.85 5.49 6.53
C ILE A 351 -14.43 5.36 8.00
N GLU A 352 -13.81 4.25 8.39
CA GLU A 352 -13.34 4.05 9.75
C GLU A 352 -12.18 4.99 10.10
N PHE A 353 -11.16 5.11 9.25
CA PHE A 353 -10.06 6.07 9.45
C PHE A 353 -10.56 7.51 9.65
N ALA A 354 -11.55 7.94 8.86
CA ALA A 354 -12.10 9.29 8.94
C ALA A 354 -12.67 9.62 10.33
N LYS A 355 -13.19 8.64 11.09
CA LYS A 355 -13.71 8.83 12.45
C LYS A 355 -12.64 9.26 13.45
N TYR A 356 -11.37 8.96 13.16
CA TYR A 356 -10.22 9.26 14.00
C TYR A 356 -9.40 10.45 13.48
N GLY A 357 -9.93 11.22 12.52
CA GLY A 357 -9.22 12.33 11.91
C GLY A 357 -8.06 11.89 11.01
N ILE A 358 -8.08 10.64 10.55
CA ILE A 358 -7.11 10.09 9.60
C ILE A 358 -7.72 10.14 8.21
N THR A 359 -6.97 10.70 7.25
CA THR A 359 -7.42 10.89 5.87
C THR A 359 -6.60 10.03 4.92
N ASP A 360 -7.25 9.59 3.85
CA ASP A 360 -6.59 9.02 2.68
C ASP A 360 -5.71 10.09 2.02
N THR A 361 -4.41 9.79 1.88
CA THR A 361 -3.45 10.71 1.27
C THR A 361 -3.72 10.94 -0.22
N TYR A 362 -4.42 10.03 -0.91
CA TYR A 362 -4.93 10.28 -2.27
C TYR A 362 -5.85 11.50 -2.29
N GLN A 363 -6.73 11.66 -1.29
CA GLN A 363 -7.61 12.83 -1.23
C GLN A 363 -6.87 14.11 -0.83
N ARG A 364 -5.81 13.96 -0.03
CA ARG A 364 -5.04 15.07 0.55
C ARG A 364 -3.95 15.60 -0.38
N SER A 365 -3.56 14.83 -1.40
CA SER A 365 -2.41 15.12 -2.25
C SER A 365 -2.61 16.34 -3.15
N SER A 366 -1.58 17.19 -3.28
CA SER A 366 -1.59 18.32 -4.20
C SER A 366 -1.21 17.97 -5.65
N SER A 367 -0.55 16.84 -5.87
CA SER A 367 -0.11 16.38 -7.21
C SER A 367 -0.22 14.87 -7.36
N TYR A 368 -0.39 14.41 -8.59
CA TYR A 368 -0.67 13.01 -8.89
C TYR A 368 0.06 12.55 -10.15
N LYS A 369 0.54 11.31 -10.13
CA LYS A 369 1.09 10.63 -11.30
C LYS A 369 0.46 9.25 -11.41
N ASN A 370 0.02 8.87 -12.61
CA ASN A 370 -0.58 7.56 -12.86
C ASN A 370 -1.79 7.21 -11.96
N ALA A 371 -2.45 8.20 -11.35
CA ALA A 371 -3.59 8.01 -10.44
C ALA A 371 -4.87 7.43 -11.06
N ARG A 372 -4.86 7.23 -12.38
CA ARG A 372 -5.91 6.51 -13.10
C ARG A 372 -5.71 5.00 -13.13
N PHE A 373 -4.51 4.50 -12.82
CA PHE A 373 -4.18 3.08 -12.93
C PHE A 373 -4.30 2.43 -11.57
N ASN A 374 -5.15 1.40 -11.49
CA ASN A 374 -5.43 0.70 -10.26
C ASN A 374 -4.14 0.16 -9.62
N SER A 375 -4.07 0.19 -8.30
CA SER A 375 -2.94 -0.36 -7.57
C SER A 375 -2.91 -1.88 -7.74
N TYR A 376 -4.05 -2.56 -7.79
CA TYR A 376 -4.16 -3.94 -8.24
C TYR A 376 -4.09 -4.03 -9.77
N ASN A 377 -3.12 -4.78 -10.28
CA ASN A 377 -2.96 -5.12 -11.70
C ASN A 377 -3.36 -6.57 -12.03
N GLY A 378 -3.37 -7.49 -11.06
CA GLY A 378 -3.83 -8.86 -11.26
C GLY A 378 -3.04 -9.65 -12.29
N TRP A 379 -1.76 -9.33 -12.49
CA TRP A 379 -0.90 -9.87 -13.56
C TRP A 379 -1.35 -9.56 -14.99
N ASP A 380 -2.32 -8.65 -15.17
CA ASP A 380 -2.83 -8.33 -16.50
C ASP A 380 -1.82 -7.52 -17.31
N LYS A 381 -1.65 -7.86 -18.59
CA LYS A 381 -0.91 -6.99 -19.51
C LYS A 381 -1.65 -5.68 -19.80
N LYS A 382 -2.99 -5.70 -19.81
CA LYS A 382 -3.81 -4.53 -20.08
C LYS A 382 -4.01 -3.73 -18.80
N PRO A 383 -3.74 -2.40 -18.80
CA PRO A 383 -3.89 -1.61 -17.59
C PRO A 383 -5.32 -1.59 -17.06
N ARG A 384 -5.46 -1.87 -15.76
CA ARG A 384 -6.70 -1.67 -15.02
C ARG A 384 -6.86 -0.19 -14.74
N ILE A 385 -7.88 0.43 -15.34
CA ILE A 385 -8.15 1.86 -15.20
C ILE A 385 -9.26 2.06 -14.17
N GLY A 386 -8.96 2.79 -13.11
CA GLY A 386 -9.95 3.29 -12.16
C GLY A 386 -10.87 4.27 -12.87
N THR A 387 -12.13 3.89 -13.02
CA THR A 387 -13.16 4.76 -13.64
C THR A 387 -13.90 5.60 -12.61
N LEU A 388 -13.76 5.24 -11.32
CA LEU A 388 -14.27 5.99 -10.19
C LEU A 388 -13.10 6.56 -9.36
N TYR A 389 -13.42 7.61 -8.61
CA TYR A 389 -12.51 8.32 -7.70
C TYR A 389 -11.70 7.36 -6.83
N GLY A 390 -10.36 7.34 -6.89
CA GLY A 390 -9.52 6.54 -5.98
C GLY A 390 -9.82 5.04 -5.95
N ASP A 391 -9.88 4.40 -7.12
CA ASP A 391 -10.04 2.95 -7.27
C ASP A 391 -8.69 2.23 -7.06
N HIS A 392 -8.19 2.27 -5.81
CA HIS A 392 -6.95 1.63 -5.38
C HIS A 392 -7.24 0.83 -4.11
N VAL A 393 -6.84 -0.44 -4.08
CA VAL A 393 -6.95 -1.28 -2.87
C VAL A 393 -5.78 -1.04 -1.92
N ASP A 394 -4.66 -0.61 -2.47
CA ASP A 394 -3.47 -0.21 -1.72
C ASP A 394 -3.57 1.29 -1.38
N GLY A 395 -3.40 1.62 -0.10
CA GLY A 395 -3.65 2.95 0.43
C GLY A 395 -2.54 3.43 1.36
N ILE A 396 -2.46 4.75 1.52
CA ILE A 396 -1.64 5.40 2.54
C ILE A 396 -2.54 6.42 3.22
N PHE A 397 -2.72 6.29 4.53
CA PHE A 397 -3.56 7.10 5.38
C PHE A 397 -2.72 7.80 6.45
N ALA A 398 -3.00 9.06 6.72
CA ALA A 398 -2.25 9.87 7.66
C ALA A 398 -3.18 10.85 8.40
N PRO A 399 -2.77 11.42 9.54
CA PRO A 399 -3.53 12.45 10.24
C PRO A 399 -3.90 13.60 9.29
N ALA A 400 -5.11 14.15 9.42
CA ALA A 400 -5.64 15.14 8.47
C ALA A 400 -4.84 16.45 8.42
N ASN A 401 -4.11 16.76 9.50
CA ASN A 401 -3.19 17.89 9.56
C ASN A 401 -1.91 17.67 8.75
N PHE A 402 -1.54 16.43 8.41
CA PHE A 402 -0.39 16.16 7.56
C PHE A 402 -0.63 16.68 6.14
N GLY A 403 0.44 17.17 5.51
CA GLY A 403 0.44 17.49 4.09
C GLY A 403 0.64 16.22 3.25
N ALA A 404 0.14 16.22 2.01
CA ALA A 404 0.44 15.17 1.04
C ALA A 404 0.66 15.74 -0.36
N SER A 405 1.57 15.15 -1.13
CA SER A 405 1.81 15.46 -2.55
C SER A 405 2.37 14.25 -3.28
N HIS A 406 2.47 14.34 -4.61
CA HIS A 406 3.12 13.34 -5.45
C HIS A 406 2.57 11.92 -5.24
N TRP A 407 1.26 11.82 -5.01
CA TRP A 407 0.61 10.51 -4.93
C TRP A 407 0.76 9.80 -6.27
N GLN A 408 1.22 8.56 -6.25
CA GLN A 408 1.54 7.82 -7.46
C GLN A 408 1.26 6.32 -7.33
N SER A 409 0.55 5.78 -8.32
CA SER A 409 0.63 4.35 -8.65
C SER A 409 1.86 4.13 -9.54
N MET A 410 2.84 3.38 -9.06
CA MET A 410 4.13 3.18 -9.73
C MET A 410 4.08 2.11 -10.82
N ALA A 411 2.97 1.98 -11.52
CA ALA A 411 2.86 1.14 -12.72
C ALA A 411 3.89 1.55 -13.79
N LYS A 412 4.53 0.57 -14.45
CA LYS A 412 5.36 0.77 -15.64
C LYS A 412 4.61 0.32 -16.88
N PHE A 413 4.94 0.95 -18.00
CA PHE A 413 4.26 0.71 -19.26
C PHE A 413 5.27 0.42 -20.36
N SER A 414 4.90 -0.50 -21.25
CA SER A 414 5.52 -0.67 -22.57
C SER A 414 4.43 -0.36 -23.60
N GLY A 415 4.50 0.84 -24.18
CA GLY A 415 3.41 1.40 -24.98
C GLY A 415 2.14 1.62 -24.15
N SER A 416 1.02 1.04 -24.59
CA SER A 416 -0.29 1.13 -23.91
C SER A 416 -0.55 0.01 -22.89
N ASN A 417 0.40 -0.92 -22.73
CA ASN A 417 0.30 -2.07 -21.84
C ASN A 417 1.16 -1.88 -20.59
N TYR A 418 0.83 -2.58 -19.50
CA TYR A 418 1.77 -2.73 -18.39
C TYR A 418 3.05 -3.42 -18.90
N ALA A 419 4.20 -2.98 -18.38
CA ALA A 419 5.47 -3.60 -18.69
C ALA A 419 5.57 -4.96 -17.99
N THR A 420 6.00 -5.98 -18.74
CA THR A 420 6.21 -7.35 -18.25
C THR A 420 7.70 -7.70 -18.28
N PRO A 421 8.19 -8.59 -17.40
CA PRO A 421 7.45 -9.24 -16.31
C PRO A 421 7.05 -8.27 -15.19
N HIS A 422 5.95 -8.59 -14.51
CA HIS A 422 5.47 -7.80 -13.37
C HIS A 422 6.27 -8.16 -12.10
N PRO A 423 6.63 -7.19 -11.24
CA PRO A 423 7.20 -7.50 -9.93
C PRO A 423 6.17 -8.11 -8.98
N SER A 424 4.89 -7.72 -9.11
CA SER A 424 3.76 -8.17 -8.30
C SER A 424 2.47 -7.98 -9.09
N ASP A 425 1.40 -8.67 -8.71
CA ASP A 425 0.03 -8.35 -9.14
C ASP A 425 -0.48 -7.04 -8.58
N HIS A 426 0.27 -6.40 -7.69
CA HIS A 426 0.08 -5.02 -7.28
C HIS A 426 1.13 -4.10 -7.92
N ASN A 427 0.77 -2.84 -8.07
CA ASN A 427 1.66 -1.73 -8.37
C ASN A 427 1.95 -1.03 -7.05
N LEU A 428 3.24 -0.85 -6.72
CA LEU A 428 3.65 -0.05 -5.57
C LEU A 428 2.95 1.32 -5.60
N VAL A 429 2.38 1.73 -4.48
CA VAL A 429 1.81 3.07 -4.28
C VAL A 429 2.77 3.89 -3.45
N ARG A 430 3.00 5.15 -3.85
CA ARG A 430 3.87 6.10 -3.15
C ARG A 430 3.16 7.44 -2.94
N VAL A 431 3.48 8.11 -1.85
CA VAL A 431 3.13 9.52 -1.62
C VAL A 431 4.25 10.24 -0.85
N ASN A 432 4.39 11.55 -1.08
CA ASN A 432 5.21 12.40 -0.24
C ASN A 432 4.34 12.95 0.90
N VAL A 433 4.76 12.77 2.15
CA VAL A 433 4.04 13.17 3.37
C VAL A 433 4.83 14.22 4.13
N TRP A 434 4.18 15.32 4.50
CA TRP A 434 4.72 16.25 5.50
C TRP A 434 4.21 15.83 6.87
N LEU A 435 5.15 15.47 7.74
CA LEU A 435 4.86 14.98 9.08
C LEU A 435 4.51 16.08 10.09
N ASP A 436 4.71 17.35 9.71
CA ASP A 436 4.54 18.55 10.54
C ASP A 436 3.78 19.66 9.81
#